data_AF-A4BMU9-F1
#
_entry.id   AF-A4BMU9-F1
#
_cell.length_a   1.000
_cell.length_b   1.000
_cell.length_c   1.000
_cell.angle_alpha   90.00
_cell.angle_beta   90.00
_cell.angle_gamma   90.00
#
_symmetry.space_group_name_H-M   'P 1'
#
loop_
_entity.id
_entity.type
_entity.pdbx_description
1 polymer ?
#
loop_
_entity_poly.entity_id
_entity_poly.type
_entity_poly.pdbx_seq_one_letter_code
_entity_poly.pdbx_strand_id
1 'polypeptide(L)'
;MFLHVLPKGFMRIRHYGFLANRCRDAKLARIGACLSRSAPSEEITSEACTNAADTAVVCPCPACQDGVLRPGPLLAPSRWESG
;
A
#
# COMPACT_ATOMS: atom_id res chain seq x y z
N MET A 1 -21.88 30.03 -4.82
CA MET A 1 -21.35 29.43 -6.07
C MET A 1 -19.88 29.81 -6.18
N PHE A 2 -18.98 28.93 -5.71
CA PHE A 2 -17.52 29.14 -5.81
C PHE A 2 -17.01 28.25 -6.93
N LEU A 3 -16.75 28.86 -8.10
CA LEU A 3 -16.09 28.16 -9.21
C LEU A 3 -14.61 28.05 -8.89
N HIS A 4 -14.20 26.93 -8.27
CA HIS A 4 -12.78 26.61 -8.16
C HIS A 4 -12.25 26.30 -9.56
N VAL A 5 -11.67 27.31 -10.20
CA VAL A 5 -10.97 27.18 -11.48
C VAL A 5 -9.55 26.67 -11.21
N LEU A 6 -9.14 25.67 -11.98
CA LEU A 6 -7.81 25.08 -11.89
C LEU A 6 -6.76 26.09 -12.41
N PRO A 7 -5.69 26.39 -11.64
CA PRO A 7 -4.65 27.31 -12.08
C PRO A 7 -3.97 26.83 -13.37
N LYS A 8 -3.46 27.78 -14.18
CA LYS A 8 -2.74 27.46 -15.41
C LYS A 8 -1.51 26.60 -15.10
N GLY A 9 -1.26 25.58 -15.93
CA GLY A 9 -0.16 24.62 -15.75
C GLY A 9 -0.49 23.39 -14.91
N PHE A 10 -1.66 23.34 -14.26
CA PHE A 10 -2.11 22.16 -13.54
C PHE A 10 -3.03 21.29 -14.40
N MET A 11 -2.81 19.97 -14.38
CA MET A 11 -3.70 19.00 -15.02
C MET A 11 -4.71 18.44 -14.02
N ARG A 12 -5.95 18.21 -14.47
CA ARG A 12 -6.95 17.47 -13.67
C ARG A 12 -6.53 16.00 -13.58
N ILE A 13 -6.24 15.53 -12.37
CA ILE A 13 -6.04 14.10 -12.12
C ILE A 13 -7.39 13.39 -12.22
N ARG A 14 -7.47 12.37 -13.06
CA ARG A 14 -8.63 11.49 -13.18
C ARG A 14 -8.33 10.20 -12.44
N HIS A 15 -9.16 9.87 -11.46
CA HIS A 15 -9.07 8.60 -10.76
C HIS A 15 -9.88 7.54 -11.50
N TYR A 16 -9.25 6.39 -11.76
CA TYR A 16 -9.87 5.23 -12.40
C TYR A 16 -9.88 4.03 -11.45
N GLY A 17 -10.56 2.95 -11.84
CA GLY A 17 -10.60 1.72 -11.06
C GLY A 17 -11.36 1.87 -9.75
N PHE A 18 -10.70 1.63 -8.62
CA PHE A 18 -11.33 1.69 -7.30
C PHE A 18 -11.47 3.09 -6.71
N LEU A 19 -10.64 4.05 -7.16
CA LEU A 19 -10.71 5.45 -6.75
C LEU A 19 -11.67 6.29 -7.61
N ALA A 20 -12.31 5.69 -8.61
CA ALA A 20 -13.26 6.39 -9.47
C ALA A 20 -14.48 6.86 -8.67
N ASN A 21 -14.84 8.15 -8.79
CA ASN A 21 -15.80 8.83 -7.91
C ASN A 21 -17.12 8.05 -7.73
N ARG A 22 -17.71 7.53 -8.81
CA ARG A 22 -18.97 6.78 -8.77
C ARG A 22 -18.95 5.54 -7.86
N CYS A 23 -17.80 4.93 -7.67
CA CYS A 23 -17.67 3.67 -6.95
C CYS A 23 -16.68 3.74 -5.77
N ARG A 24 -16.14 4.93 -5.49
CA ARG A 24 -15.08 5.14 -4.51
C ARG A 24 -15.53 4.68 -3.13
N ASP A 25 -16.67 5.18 -2.65
CA ASP A 25 -17.12 4.91 -1.29
C ASP A 25 -17.38 3.41 -1.08
N ALA A 26 -18.12 2.79 -1.99
CA ALA A 26 -18.43 1.36 -1.93
C ALA A 26 -17.18 0.47 -2.02
N LYS A 27 -16.21 0.81 -2.88
CA LYS A 27 -14.99 0.01 -3.04
C LYS A 27 -14.00 0.23 -1.91
N LEU A 28 -13.86 1.45 -1.41
CA LEU A 28 -13.01 1.75 -0.25
C LEU A 28 -13.51 1.05 1.01
N ALA A 29 -14.83 1.02 1.25
CA ALA A 29 -15.39 0.28 2.37
C ALA A 29 -15.07 -1.22 2.30
N ARG A 30 -15.18 -1.83 1.11
CA ARG A 30 -14.83 -3.24 0.88
C ARG A 30 -13.35 -3.51 1.10
N ILE A 31 -12.47 -2.65 0.58
CA ILE A 31 -11.02 -2.75 0.80
C ILE A 31 -10.71 -2.65 2.29
N GLY A 32 -11.30 -1.67 2.97
CA GLY A 32 -11.18 -1.50 4.42
C GLY A 32 -11.57 -2.76 5.19
N ALA A 33 -12.74 -3.34 4.90
CA ALA A 33 -13.19 -4.56 5.55
C ALA A 33 -12.25 -5.76 5.31
N CYS A 34 -11.70 -5.89 4.10
CA CYS A 34 -10.70 -6.93 3.80
C CYS A 34 -9.40 -6.73 4.59
N LEU A 35 -8.93 -5.49 4.71
CA LEU A 35 -7.71 -5.16 5.45
C LEU A 35 -7.91 -5.33 6.96
N SER A 36 -9.05 -4.89 7.52
CA SER A 36 -9.39 -5.09 8.93
C SER A 36 -9.50 -6.56 9.32
N ARG A 37 -9.94 -7.43 8.40
CA ARG A 37 -9.96 -8.87 8.61
C ARG A 37 -8.56 -9.51 8.60
N SER A 38 -7.56 -8.83 8.04
CA SER A 38 -6.20 -9.33 7.89
C SER A 38 -5.19 -8.74 8.88
N ALA A 39 -5.59 -7.79 9.71
CA ALA A 39 -4.69 -7.18 10.69
C ALA A 39 -4.74 -7.97 12.01
N PRO A 40 -3.66 -8.67 12.43
CA PRO A 40 -3.40 -8.79 13.85
C PRO A 40 -3.12 -7.38 14.36
N SER A 41 -3.79 -6.98 15.44
CA SER A 41 -3.61 -5.69 16.10
C SER A 41 -2.21 -5.64 16.71
N GLU A 42 -1.22 -5.15 15.97
CA GLU A 42 0.03 -4.70 16.54
C GLU A 42 0.01 -3.18 16.62
N GLU A 43 -0.11 -2.70 17.85
CA GLU A 43 0.09 -1.30 18.22
C GLU A 43 1.51 -0.91 17.80
N ILE A 44 1.61 -0.12 16.72
CA ILE A 44 2.90 0.42 16.29
C ILE A 44 3.26 1.53 17.28
N THR A 45 3.96 1.18 18.37
CA THR A 45 4.74 2.13 19.15
C THR A 45 5.95 2.53 18.31
N SER A 46 5.87 3.75 17.79
CA SER A 46 6.88 4.39 16.97
C SER A 46 8.10 4.79 17.80
N GLU A 47 9.03 3.87 18.05
CA GLU A 47 10.38 4.21 18.51
C GLU A 47 11.43 3.37 17.76
N ALA A 48 12.13 4.06 16.86
CA ALA A 48 13.42 3.75 16.23
C ALA A 48 14.02 2.34 16.41
N CYS A 49 14.15 1.62 15.29
CA CYS A 49 15.14 0.55 15.16
C CYS A 49 16.15 0.91 14.06
N THR A 50 17.18 1.65 14.45
CA THR A 50 18.49 1.62 13.81
C THR A 50 19.11 0.23 13.99
N ASN A 51 19.52 -0.38 12.88
CA ASN A 51 20.52 -1.45 12.74
C ASN A 51 20.34 -2.73 13.59
N ALA A 52 20.01 -3.84 12.93
CA ALA A 52 20.61 -5.14 13.25
C ALA A 52 20.46 -6.09 12.05
N ALA A 53 21.59 -6.38 11.41
CA ALA A 53 21.77 -7.60 10.66
C ALA A 53 21.62 -8.81 11.59
N ASP A 54 21.29 -9.97 11.00
CA ASP A 54 21.36 -11.31 11.60
C ASP A 54 20.44 -11.62 12.77
N THR A 55 19.15 -11.74 12.47
CA THR A 55 18.36 -12.85 13.01
C THR A 55 17.38 -13.25 11.92
N ALA A 56 17.59 -14.42 11.31
CA ALA A 56 16.68 -14.97 10.32
C ALA A 56 15.36 -15.34 11.01
N VAL A 57 14.48 -14.36 11.12
CA VAL A 57 13.07 -14.57 11.47
C VAL A 57 12.51 -15.46 10.37
N VAL A 58 12.23 -16.72 10.72
CA VAL A 58 11.51 -17.64 9.86
C VAL A 58 10.08 -17.12 9.79
N CYS A 59 9.80 -16.26 8.82
CA CYS A 59 8.47 -15.72 8.59
C CYS A 59 7.65 -16.75 7.79
N PRO A 60 6.66 -17.44 8.38
CA PRO A 60 5.75 -18.28 7.62
C PRO A 60 4.95 -17.42 6.63
N CYS A 61 4.72 -17.95 5.43
CA CYS A 61 3.92 -17.27 4.42
C CYS A 61 2.46 -17.18 4.88
N PRO A 62 1.86 -15.98 5.02
CA PRO A 62 0.49 -15.84 5.50
C PRO A 62 -0.56 -16.39 4.51
N ALA A 63 -0.17 -16.65 3.25
CA ALA A 63 -1.07 -17.13 2.22
C ALA A 63 -1.19 -18.67 2.17
N CYS A 64 -0.10 -19.40 2.36
CA CYS A 64 -0.08 -20.87 2.28
C CYS A 64 0.30 -21.57 3.59
N GLN A 65 0.83 -20.85 4.59
CA GLN A 65 1.31 -21.35 5.90
C GLN A 65 2.39 -22.45 5.86
N ASP A 66 2.68 -23.04 4.70
CA ASP A 66 3.67 -24.09 4.53
C ASP A 66 5.05 -23.56 4.05
N GLY A 67 5.09 -22.35 3.48
CA GLY A 67 6.31 -21.76 2.90
C GLY A 67 7.00 -20.76 3.82
N VAL A 68 8.33 -20.61 3.69
CA VAL A 68 9.11 -19.58 4.39
C VAL A 68 9.35 -18.37 3.48
N LEU A 69 9.01 -17.17 3.95
CA LEU A 69 9.34 -15.92 3.25
C LEU A 69 10.84 -15.63 3.39
N ARG A 70 11.50 -15.33 2.28
CA ARG A 70 12.89 -14.88 2.24
C ARG A 70 12.90 -13.39 1.92
N PRO A 71 13.50 -12.53 2.77
CA PRO A 71 13.69 -11.13 2.43
C PRO A 71 14.48 -11.00 1.12
N GLY A 72 13.88 -10.38 0.12
CA GLY A 72 14.58 -10.01 -1.11
C GLY A 72 15.41 -8.75 -0.92
N PRO A 73 16.31 -8.42 -1.85
CA PRO A 73 16.98 -7.13 -1.84
C PRO A 73 15.95 -5.99 -1.94
N LEU A 74 16.26 -4.85 -1.34
CA LEU A 74 15.48 -3.64 -1.55
C LEU A 74 15.56 -3.27 -3.04
N LEU A 75 14.42 -3.36 -3.73
CA LEU A 75 14.32 -2.95 -5.12
C LEU A 75 14.27 -1.42 -5.18
N ALA A 76 15.27 -0.81 -5.81
CA ALA A 76 15.20 0.60 -6.16
C ALA A 76 14.03 0.81 -7.14
N PRO A 77 13.28 1.92 -7.05
CA PRO A 77 12.22 2.22 -7.99
C PRO A 77 12.81 2.31 -9.40
N SER A 78 12.46 1.37 -10.27
CA SER A 78 12.82 1.40 -11.67
C SER A 78 11.80 2.20 -12.45
N ARG A 79 12.27 3.03 -13.39
CA ARG A 79 11.42 3.60 -14.42
C ARG A 79 11.00 2.46 -15.34
N TRP A 80 9.71 2.14 -15.37
CA TRP A 80 9.17 1.20 -16.34
C TRP A 80 9.29 1.81 -17.74
N GLU A 81 10.20 1.28 -18.55
CA GLU A 81 10.30 1.61 -19.97
C GLU A 81 9.48 0.57 -20.73
N SER A 82 8.24 0.94 -21.09
CA SER A 82 7.43 0.17 -22.03
C SER A 82 7.99 0.41 -23.44
N GLY A 83 8.70 -0.58 -23.98
CA GLY A 83 8.97 -0.72 -25.42
C GLY A 83 7.81 -1.35 -26.15
#